data_AF-A0A436RDI1-F1
#
_entry.id   AF-A0A436RDI1-F1
#
_cell.length_a   1.000
_cell.length_b   1.000
_cell.length_c   1.000
_cell.angle_alpha   90.00
_cell.angle_beta   90.00
_cell.angle_gamma   90.00
#
_symmetry.space_group_name_H-M   'P 1'
#
loop_
_entity.id
_entity.type
_entity.pdbx_description
1 polymer ?
#
loop_
_entity_poly.entity_id
_entity_poly.type
_entity_poly.pdbx_seq_one_letter_code
_entity_poly.pdbx_strand_id
1 'polypeptide(L)' 'IEFPDMAAITAWYDSPEYERLKQIRFRCAHTRIIALEGVAPA' A
#
# COMPACT_ATOMS: atom_id res chain seq x y z
N ILE A 1 4.47 1.66 6.94
CA ILE A 1 5.37 1.38 5.81
C ILE A 1 5.58 2.70 5.12
N GLU A 2 6.83 3.07 4.90
CA GLU A 2 7.21 4.31 4.23
C GLU A 2 7.75 3.97 2.85
N PHE A 3 7.40 4.79 1.87
CA PHE A 3 7.82 4.66 0.48
C PHE A 3 8.49 5.95 0.03
N PRO A 4 9.39 5.91 -0.96
CA PRO A 4 10.05 7.12 -1.48
C PRO A 4 9.07 8.18 -2.00
N ASP A 5 7.96 7.75 -2.59
CA ASP A 5 6.89 8.60 -3.10
C ASP A 5 5.57 7.82 -3.25
N MET A 6 4.50 8.51 -3.66
CA MET A 6 3.20 7.88 -3.91
C MET A 6 3.18 6.93 -5.11
N ALA A 7 4.09 7.07 -6.08
CA ALA A 7 4.16 6.13 -7.20
C ALA A 7 4.71 4.77 -6.75
N ALA A 8 5.67 4.76 -5.84
CA ALA A 8 6.28 3.55 -5.31
C ALA A 8 5.29 2.70 -4.49
N ILE A 9 4.42 3.31 -3.68
CA ILE A 9 3.38 2.56 -2.97
C ILE A 9 2.33 2.00 -3.93
N THR A 10 1.93 2.75 -4.96
CA THR A 10 0.98 2.25 -5.98
C THR A 10 1.59 1.07 -6.74
N ALA A 11 2.83 1.20 -7.23
CA ALA A 11 3.52 0.14 -7.94
C ALA A 11 3.67 -1.13 -7.09
N TRP A 12 3.99 -0.98 -5.80
CA TRP A 12 4.04 -2.12 -4.88
C TRP A 12 2.66 -2.74 -4.64
N TYR A 13 1.63 -1.92 -4.40
CA TYR A 13 0.29 -2.41 -4.09
C TYR A 13 -0.36 -3.14 -5.29
N ASP A 14 -0.03 -2.72 -6.51
CA ASP A 14 -0.52 -3.31 -7.77
C ASP A 14 0.47 -4.32 -8.39
N SER A 15 1.55 -4.65 -7.68
CA SER A 15 2.56 -5.60 -8.17
C SER A 15 2.03 -7.04 -8.21
N PRO A 16 2.42 -7.83 -9.23
CA PRO A 16 2.03 -9.24 -9.30
C PRO A 16 2.52 -10.06 -8.11
N GLU A 17 3.66 -9.67 -7.50
CA GLU A 17 4.22 -10.30 -6.31
C GLU A 17 3.31 -10.10 -5.07
N TYR A 18 2.66 -8.94 -4.94
CA TYR A 18 1.83 -8.61 -3.79
C TYR A 18 0.36 -9.08 -3.93
N GLU A 19 -0.09 -9.38 -5.15
CA GLU A 19 -1.49 -9.79 -5.41
C GLU A 19 -1.94 -10.98 -4.57
N ARG A 20 -1.12 -12.03 -4.48
CA ARG A 20 -1.50 -13.23 -3.74
C ARG A 20 -1.74 -12.92 -2.25
N LEU A 21 -0.95 -12.02 -1.68
CA LEU A 21 -1.04 -11.59 -0.28
C LEU A 21 -2.27 -10.71 -0.04
N LYS A 22 -2.58 -9.79 -0.97
CA LYS A 22 -3.83 -9.00 -0.96
C LYS A 22 -5.06 -9.89 -0.83
N GLN A 23 -5.12 -10.96 -1.64
CA GLN A 23 -6.24 -11.90 -1.62
C GLN A 23 -6.38 -12.68 -0.31
N ILE A 24 -5.27 -12.99 0.38
CA ILE A 24 -5.34 -13.60 1.72
C ILE A 24 -5.93 -12.59 2.71
N ARG A 25 -5.41 -11.35 2.70
CA ARG A 25 -5.87 -10.29 3.59
C ARG A 25 -7.37 -10.03 3.46
N PHE A 26 -7.89 -9.97 2.23
CA PHE A 26 -9.32 -9.75 2.00
C PHE A 26 -10.22 -10.85 2.57
N ARG A 27 -9.75 -12.10 2.60
CA ARG A 27 -10.53 -13.22 3.15
C ARG A 27 -10.44 -13.34 4.67
N CYS A 28 -9.33 -12.89 5.25
CA CYS A 28 -9.03 -13.11 6.66
C CYS A 28 -9.35 -11.90 7.55
N ALA A 29 -9.52 -10.70 6.99
CA ALA A 29 -9.72 -9.49 7.77
C ALA A 29 -10.50 -8.40 7.03
N HIS A 30 -11.32 -7.65 7.77
CA HIS A 30 -11.90 -6.40 7.30
C HIS A 30 -10.92 -5.26 7.62
N THR A 31 -10.23 -4.76 6.61
CA THR A 31 -9.16 -3.76 6.77
C THR A 31 -9.40 -2.54 5.91
N ARG A 32 -8.99 -1.37 6.42
CA ARG A 32 -8.88 -0.13 5.64
C ARG A 32 -7.42 0.26 5.56
N ILE A 33 -6.90 0.44 4.35
CA ILE A 33 -5.57 0.99 4.11
C ILE A 33 -5.76 2.40 3.57
N ILE A 34 -4.99 3.34 4.12
CA ILE A 34 -4.96 4.73 3.69
C ILE A 34 -3.50 5.06 3.42
N ALA A 35 -3.21 5.53 2.21
CA ALA A 35 -1.91 6.09 1.85
C ALA A 35 -2.00 7.63 1.99
N LEU A 36 -0.93 8.24 2.50
CA LEU A 36 -0.85 9.68 2.73
C LEU A 36 0.46 10.18 2.11
N GLU A 37 0.38 11.25 1.33
CA GLU A 37 1.56 11.97 0.86
C GLU A 37 2.09 12.83 2.02
N GLY A 38 3.39 12.73 2.28
CA GLY A 38 4.04 13.54 3.30
C GLY A 38 4.15 14.99 2.86
N VAL A 39 4.08 15.93 3.81
CA VAL A 39 4.42 17.34 3.56
C VAL A 39 5.77 17.64 4.20
N ALA A 40 6.61 18.39 3.50
CA ALA A 40 7.85 18.88 4.07
C ALA A 40 7.56 19.75 5.31
N PRO A 41 8.41 19.71 6.34
CA PRO A 41 8.30 20.63 7.47
C PRO A 41 8.37 22.08 6.99
N ALA A 42 7.62 22.98 7.65
CA ALA A 42 7.69 24.42 7.41
C ALA A 42 9.01 25.03 7.91
#